data_AF-A0AAD6UP30-F1
#
_entry.id   AF-A0AAD6UP30-F1
#
_cell.length_a   1.000
_cell.length_b   1.000
_cell.length_c   1.000
_cell.angle_alpha   90.00
_cell.angle_beta   90.00
_cell.angle_gamma   90.00
#
_symmetry.space_group_name_H-M   'P 1'
#
loop_
_entity.id
_entity.type
_entity.pdbx_description
1 polymer ?
#
loop_
_entity_poly.entity_id
_entity_poly.type
_entity_poly.pdbx_seq_one_letter_code
_entity_poly.pdbx_strand_id
1 'polypeptide(L)'
;EFFKYLSCHYSWYTRFAENGKNAPKGVHPDQLRKDHNGRVNFDQRQAHPSKDMGTAEWALLADAYTDFFEILRVALKKYLPEDYDQLSIYCESLPLDASSPAYPFGGFVLNIAACTWAHRDKGDKRLCLVVPFGDY
;
A
#
# COMPACT_ATOMS: atom_id res chain seq x y z
N GLU A 1 6.91 -29.21 -7.87
CA GLU A 1 7.25 -27.78 -8.00
C GLU A 1 6.15 -26.97 -7.35
N PHE A 2 6.46 -26.17 -6.33
CA PHE A 2 5.45 -25.27 -5.75
C PHE A 2 5.28 -24.10 -6.72
N PHE A 3 4.06 -23.89 -7.22
CA PHE A 3 3.71 -22.68 -7.96
C PHE A 3 4.11 -21.46 -7.12
N LYS A 4 5.09 -20.70 -7.60
CA LYS A 4 5.47 -19.43 -6.99
C LYS A 4 4.55 -18.37 -7.57
N TYR A 5 3.46 -18.09 -6.87
CA TYR A 5 2.60 -16.95 -7.19
C TYR A 5 3.42 -15.67 -7.04
N LEU A 6 3.53 -14.92 -8.12
CA LEU A 6 4.31 -13.68 -8.12
C LEU A 6 3.38 -12.54 -7.73
N SER A 7 3.73 -11.87 -6.63
CA SER A 7 3.06 -10.66 -6.17
C SER A 7 4.09 -9.55 -6.10
N CYS A 8 3.82 -8.45 -6.80
CA CYS A 8 4.61 -7.22 -6.73
C CYS A 8 3.78 -6.15 -6.03
N HIS A 9 4.28 -5.63 -4.92
CA HIS A 9 3.57 -4.67 -4.09
C HIS A 9 4.08 -3.27 -4.37
N TYR A 10 3.30 -2.47 -5.06
CA TYR A 10 3.64 -1.08 -5.36
C TYR A 10 2.82 -0.11 -4.52
N SER A 11 3.08 -0.11 -3.21
CA SER A 11 2.35 0.72 -2.26
C SER A 11 3.26 1.52 -1.35
N TRP A 12 2.74 2.68 -0.92
CA TRP A 12 3.26 3.36 0.25
C TRP A 12 2.88 2.58 1.51
N TYR A 13 3.87 2.36 2.35
CA TYR A 13 3.70 1.73 3.66
C TYR A 13 4.03 2.76 4.73
N THR A 14 3.16 2.91 5.71
CA THR A 14 3.50 3.52 7.00
C THR A 14 4.21 2.48 7.87
N ARG A 15 5.38 2.03 7.42
CA ARG A 15 6.15 1.01 8.13
C ARG A 15 7.63 1.29 8.11
N PHE A 16 8.11 2.41 8.65
CA PHE A 16 9.36 2.55 9.42
C PHE A 16 9.85 4.01 9.37
N ALA A 17 9.78 4.69 10.52
CA ALA A 17 10.76 5.66 10.99
C ALA A 17 10.43 5.92 12.47
N GLU A 18 11.41 5.75 13.35
CA GLU A 18 11.21 5.81 14.79
C GLU A 18 11.66 7.14 15.38
N ASN A 19 10.68 7.92 15.77
CA ASN A 19 10.61 8.48 17.11
C ASN A 19 9.14 8.77 17.39
N GLY A 20 8.36 7.71 17.59
CA GLY A 20 7.04 7.82 18.17
C GLY A 20 7.13 8.52 19.53
N LYS A 21 6.05 9.19 19.97
CA LYS A 21 6.02 9.83 21.29
C LYS A 21 6.35 8.77 22.36
N ASN A 22 7.48 8.92 23.05
CA ASN A 22 8.07 7.98 24.04
C ASN A 22 8.78 6.73 23.47
N ALA A 23 9.28 6.74 22.23
CA ALA A 23 10.14 5.67 21.73
C ALA A 23 11.44 5.56 22.57
N PRO A 24 11.90 4.34 22.94
CA PRO A 24 13.13 4.14 23.68
C PRO A 24 14.35 4.72 22.95
N LYS A 25 15.20 5.46 23.67
CA LYS A 25 16.44 5.99 23.12
C LYS A 25 17.48 4.88 22.99
N GLY A 26 18.15 4.80 21.84
CA GLY A 26 19.30 3.92 21.64
C GLY A 26 18.98 2.46 21.29
N VAL A 27 17.70 2.11 21.09
CA VAL A 27 17.29 0.82 20.53
C VAL A 27 17.07 0.99 19.04
N HIS A 28 17.60 0.07 18.22
CA HIS A 28 17.40 0.14 16.77
C HIS A 28 15.94 -0.17 16.42
N PRO A 29 15.37 0.47 15.39
CA PRO A 29 13.98 0.24 15.02
C PRO A 29 13.49 -1.18 14.76
N ASP A 30 14.33 -1.96 14.09
CA ASP A 30 14.05 -3.38 13.88
C ASP A 30 13.99 -4.18 15.21
N GLN A 31 14.63 -3.69 16.28
CA GLN A 31 14.72 -4.35 17.58
C GLN A 31 13.53 -4.03 18.49
N LEU A 32 12.81 -2.92 18.32
CA LEU A 32 11.64 -2.57 19.16
C LEU A 32 10.55 -3.66 19.13
N ARG A 33 10.35 -4.31 17.98
CA ARG A 33 9.38 -5.42 17.85
C ARG A 33 9.81 -6.67 18.63
N LYS A 34 11.12 -6.95 18.67
CA LYS A 34 11.71 -8.12 19.33
C LYS A 34 11.78 -7.92 20.84
N ASP A 35 12.15 -6.72 21.28
CA ASP A 35 12.40 -6.40 22.69
C ASP A 35 11.11 -6.04 23.47
N HIS A 36 10.09 -5.49 22.81
CA HIS A 36 8.80 -5.14 23.44
C HIS A 36 7.66 -6.14 23.15
N ASN A 37 8.01 -7.41 22.90
CA ASN A 37 7.04 -8.50 22.78
C ASN A 37 5.94 -8.21 21.72
N GLY A 38 6.32 -7.58 20.60
CA GLY A 38 5.43 -7.28 19.48
C GLY A 38 4.50 -6.07 19.62
N ARG A 39 4.51 -5.32 20.75
CA ARG A 39 3.68 -4.11 20.93
C ARG A 39 4.41 -2.86 20.45
N VAL A 40 4.19 -2.50 19.19
CA VAL A 40 4.69 -1.27 18.56
C VAL A 40 3.53 -0.49 17.95
N ASN A 41 3.55 0.84 18.06
CA ASN A 41 2.54 1.69 17.43
C ASN A 41 2.87 1.87 15.94
N PHE A 42 2.05 1.29 15.06
CA PHE A 42 2.25 1.36 13.62
C PHE A 42 1.85 2.72 13.03
N ASP A 43 0.95 3.44 13.69
CA ASP A 43 0.39 4.71 13.22
C ASP A 43 1.37 5.89 13.43
N GLN A 44 2.43 5.71 14.21
CA GLN A 44 3.49 6.71 14.41
C GLN A 44 4.66 6.57 13.44
N ARG A 45 4.52 5.73 12.40
CA ARG A 45 5.58 5.46 11.42
C ARG A 45 5.41 6.35 10.20
N GLN A 46 6.48 6.98 9.75
CA GLN A 46 6.48 7.71 8.49
C GLN A 46 6.18 6.76 7.32
N ALA A 47 5.49 7.28 6.30
CA ALA A 47 5.27 6.55 5.07
C ALA A 47 6.57 6.43 4.28
N HIS A 48 6.81 5.26 3.69
CA HIS A 48 7.91 4.99 2.77
C HIS A 48 7.39 4.12 1.61
N PRO A 49 8.03 4.17 0.43
CA PRO A 49 7.63 3.32 -0.67
C PRO A 49 8.01 1.85 -0.38
N SER A 50 7.26 0.94 -0.99
CA SER A 50 7.63 -0.47 -1.04
C SER A 50 9.02 -0.69 -1.65
N LYS A 51 9.59 -1.88 -1.42
CA LYS A 51 10.83 -2.29 -2.11
C LYS A 51 10.62 -2.36 -3.63
N ASP A 52 9.44 -2.81 -4.07
CA ASP A 52 9.17 -3.03 -5.49
C ASP A 52 9.02 -1.70 -6.26
N MET A 53 8.63 -0.60 -5.61
CA MET A 53 8.68 0.74 -6.20
C MET A 53 10.09 1.23 -6.54
N GLY A 54 11.13 0.57 -6.03
CA GLY A 54 12.53 0.85 -6.39
C GLY A 54 12.99 0.17 -7.69
N THR A 55 12.15 -0.65 -8.33
CA THR A 55 12.52 -1.38 -9.56
C THR A 55 12.15 -0.58 -10.82
N ALA A 56 12.74 -0.94 -11.96
CA ALA A 56 12.47 -0.25 -13.23
C ALA A 56 11.02 -0.47 -13.70
N GLU A 57 10.44 -1.62 -13.36
CA GLU A 57 9.07 -2.01 -13.72
C GLU A 57 8.02 -1.11 -13.08
N TRP A 58 8.30 -0.53 -11.90
CA TRP A 58 7.38 0.36 -11.22
C TRP A 58 6.92 1.51 -12.12
N ALA A 59 7.87 2.25 -12.69
CA ALA A 59 7.57 3.42 -13.51
C ALA A 59 6.79 3.01 -14.78
N LEU A 60 7.17 1.89 -15.41
CA LEU A 60 6.51 1.37 -16.60
C LEU A 60 5.07 0.95 -16.32
N LEU A 61 4.82 0.26 -15.21
CA LEU A 61 3.48 -0.18 -14.83
C LEU A 61 2.61 0.99 -14.38
N ALA A 62 3.17 1.93 -13.62
CA ALA A 62 2.45 3.13 -13.22
C ALA A 62 2.00 3.95 -14.43
N ASP A 63 2.86 4.11 -15.44
CA ASP A 63 2.56 4.78 -16.70
C ASP A 63 1.50 4.01 -17.51
N ALA A 64 1.71 2.71 -17.72
CA ALA A 64 0.80 1.86 -18.50
C ALA A 64 -0.61 1.76 -17.92
N TYR A 65 -0.76 1.90 -16.60
CA TYR A 65 -2.05 1.85 -15.92
C TYR A 65 -2.69 3.22 -15.66
N THR A 66 -2.12 4.31 -16.16
CA THR A 66 -2.62 5.68 -15.93
C THR A 66 -4.12 5.82 -16.26
N ASP A 67 -4.51 5.49 -17.50
CA ASP A 67 -5.90 5.62 -17.94
C ASP A 67 -6.83 4.68 -17.17
N PHE A 68 -6.34 3.48 -16.85
CA PHE A 68 -7.07 2.51 -16.05
C PHE A 68 -7.34 3.05 -14.64
N PHE A 69 -6.32 3.60 -13.96
CA PHE A 69 -6.50 4.19 -12.63
C PHE A 69 -7.41 5.41 -12.66
N GLU A 70 -7.38 6.23 -13.72
CA GLU A 70 -8.29 7.37 -13.84
C GLU A 70 -9.75 6.92 -13.95
N ILE A 71 -10.04 5.87 -14.74
CA ILE A 71 -11.38 5.29 -14.83
C ILE A 71 -11.85 4.81 -13.45
N LEU A 72 -10.99 4.11 -12.72
CA LEU A 72 -11.31 3.62 -11.38
C LEU A 72 -11.54 4.76 -10.39
N ARG A 73 -10.72 5.81 -10.44
CA ARG A 73 -10.83 7.01 -9.62
C ARG A 73 -12.16 7.71 -9.86
N VAL A 74 -12.53 7.95 -11.11
CA VAL A 74 -13.81 8.58 -11.48
C VAL A 74 -14.99 7.73 -11.04
N ALA A 75 -14.92 6.41 -11.25
CA ALA A 75 -15.96 5.49 -10.81
C ALA A 75 -16.11 5.50 -9.29
N LEU A 76 -15.00 5.41 -8.55
CA LEU A 76 -15.04 5.41 -7.09
C LEU A 76 -15.60 6.72 -6.54
N LYS A 77 -15.17 7.87 -7.07
CA LYS A 77 -15.70 9.18 -6.68
C LYS A 77 -17.19 9.31 -6.93
N LYS A 78 -17.68 8.75 -8.03
CA LYS A 78 -19.10 8.80 -8.42
C LYS A 78 -19.97 7.89 -7.57
N TYR A 79 -19.53 6.65 -7.32
CA TYR A 79 -20.36 5.62 -6.72
C TYR A 79 -20.15 5.44 -5.21
N LEU A 80 -18.96 5.77 -4.71
CA LEU A 80 -18.58 5.66 -3.30
C LEU A 80 -17.82 6.92 -2.83
N PRO A 81 -18.45 8.11 -2.89
CA PRO A 81 -17.78 9.38 -2.58
C PRO A 81 -17.22 9.45 -1.15
N GLU A 82 -17.93 8.90 -0.16
CA GLU A 82 -17.46 8.89 1.24
C GLU A 82 -16.19 8.04 1.42
N ASP A 83 -16.13 6.89 0.76
CA ASP A 83 -14.93 6.05 0.74
C ASP A 83 -13.78 6.74 0.03
N TYR A 84 -14.06 7.34 -1.13
CA TYR A 84 -13.10 8.10 -1.90
C TYR A 84 -12.43 9.17 -1.03
N ASP A 85 -13.23 9.98 -0.33
CA ASP A 85 -12.70 11.04 0.54
C ASP A 85 -11.87 10.45 1.69
N GLN A 86 -12.33 9.37 2.31
CA GLN A 86 -11.62 8.72 3.42
C GLN A 86 -10.28 8.08 3.03
N LEU A 87 -10.20 7.54 1.83
CA LEU A 87 -8.98 6.97 1.25
C LEU A 87 -8.01 8.08 0.82
N SER A 88 -8.55 9.17 0.26
CA SER A 88 -7.77 10.33 -0.21
C SER A 88 -6.94 10.97 0.90
N ILE A 89 -7.47 11.03 2.13
CA ILE A 89 -6.76 11.54 3.32
C ILE A 89 -5.39 10.86 3.50
N TYR A 90 -5.30 9.55 3.25
CA TYR A 90 -4.03 8.85 3.38
C TYR A 90 -3.04 9.33 2.32
N CYS A 91 -3.47 9.38 1.05
CA CYS A 91 -2.63 9.82 -0.06
C CYS A 91 -2.19 11.28 0.09
N GLU A 92 -3.06 12.15 0.59
CA GLU A 92 -2.76 13.57 0.85
C GLU A 92 -1.79 13.77 2.02
N SER A 93 -1.63 12.76 2.87
CA SER A 93 -0.68 12.78 3.99
C SER A 93 0.69 12.18 3.65
N LEU A 94 0.90 11.74 2.40
CA LEU A 94 2.17 11.16 1.98
C LEU A 94 3.29 12.22 2.00
N PRO A 95 4.51 11.85 2.43
CA PRO A 95 5.61 12.79 2.59
C PRO A 95 6.10 13.32 1.24
N LEU A 96 6.69 14.52 1.28
CA LEU A 96 7.39 15.14 0.13
C LEU A 96 6.51 15.30 -1.12
N ASP A 97 5.21 15.58 -0.93
CA ASP A 97 4.24 15.71 -2.04
C ASP A 97 4.16 14.45 -2.93
N ALA A 98 4.48 13.30 -2.34
CA ALA A 98 4.40 12.03 -3.05
C ALA A 98 2.94 11.70 -3.38
N SER A 99 2.73 11.18 -4.59
CA SER A 99 1.43 10.74 -5.07
C SER A 99 1.45 9.25 -5.38
N SER A 100 0.32 8.59 -5.17
CA SER A 100 0.08 7.24 -5.64
C SER A 100 -0.56 7.31 -7.03
N PRO A 101 -0.05 6.58 -8.05
CA PRO A 101 -0.70 6.51 -9.37
C PRO A 101 -2.09 5.89 -9.29
N ALA A 102 -2.38 5.10 -8.25
CA ALA A 102 -3.68 4.49 -8.01
C ALA A 102 -4.60 5.35 -7.12
N TYR A 103 -4.37 6.67 -7.01
CA TYR A 103 -5.17 7.57 -6.18
C TYR A 103 -6.70 7.37 -6.41
N PRO A 104 -7.53 7.23 -5.35
CA PRO A 104 -7.23 7.55 -3.95
C PRO A 104 -6.64 6.38 -3.14
N PHE A 105 -6.26 5.27 -3.75
CA PHE A 105 -5.55 4.20 -3.06
C PHE A 105 -4.08 4.54 -2.88
N GLY A 106 -3.50 4.13 -1.75
CA GLY A 106 -2.08 4.35 -1.42
C GLY A 106 -1.08 3.56 -2.28
N GLY A 107 -1.57 2.73 -3.21
CA GLY A 107 -0.79 1.92 -4.10
C GLY A 107 -1.60 0.81 -4.76
N PHE A 108 -0.93 -0.09 -5.46
CA PHE A 108 -1.55 -1.27 -6.06
C PHE A 108 -0.65 -2.51 -5.95
N VAL A 109 -1.24 -3.68 -6.15
CA VAL A 109 -0.53 -4.96 -6.15
C VAL A 109 -0.80 -5.68 -7.46
N LEU A 110 0.25 -6.11 -8.15
CA LEU A 110 0.14 -6.98 -9.32
C LEU A 110 0.32 -8.43 -8.88
N ASN A 111 -0.74 -9.23 -9.00
CA ASN A 111 -0.69 -10.67 -8.73
C ASN A 111 -0.74 -11.45 -10.04
N ILE A 112 0.32 -12.17 -10.34
CA ILE A 112 0.43 -13.03 -11.54
C ILE A 112 0.12 -14.47 -11.13
N ALA A 113 -0.80 -15.09 -11.88
CA ALA A 113 -1.36 -16.42 -11.57
C ALA A 113 -1.97 -16.49 -10.16
N ALA A 114 -2.65 -15.43 -9.73
CA ALA A 114 -3.11 -15.25 -8.35
C ALA A 114 -3.91 -16.45 -7.81
N CYS A 115 -3.47 -17.02 -6.69
CA CYS A 115 -4.23 -17.96 -5.89
C CYS A 115 -4.01 -17.65 -4.41
N THR A 116 -5.05 -17.17 -3.73
CA THR A 116 -4.97 -16.76 -2.32
C THR A 116 -5.98 -17.52 -1.49
N TRP A 117 -5.61 -17.85 -0.25
CA TRP A 117 -6.56 -18.35 0.73
C TRP A 117 -7.56 -17.25 1.09
N ALA A 118 -8.75 -17.62 1.55
CA ALA A 118 -9.69 -16.64 2.07
C ALA A 118 -9.05 -15.88 3.25
N HIS A 119 -8.87 -14.57 3.09
CA HIS A 119 -8.28 -13.70 4.12
C HIS A 119 -8.87 -12.29 4.05
N ARG A 120 -8.52 -11.48 5.05
CA ARG A 120 -8.79 -10.04 5.09
C ARG A 120 -7.46 -9.31 5.14
N ASP A 121 -7.31 -8.31 4.29
CA ASP A 121 -6.17 -7.40 4.33
C ASP A 121 -6.28 -6.50 5.57
N LYS A 122 -5.60 -6.90 6.64
CA LYS A 122 -5.61 -6.17 7.92
C LYS A 122 -4.99 -4.77 7.84
N GLY A 123 -4.27 -4.47 6.75
CA GLY A 123 -3.63 -3.17 6.52
C GLY A 123 -4.56 -2.15 5.85
N ASP A 124 -5.70 -2.58 5.32
CA ASP A 124 -6.59 -1.70 4.58
C ASP A 124 -7.53 -0.95 5.52
N LYS A 125 -7.69 0.35 5.27
CA LYS A 125 -8.52 1.22 6.13
C LYS A 125 -10.02 0.97 5.95
N ARG A 126 -10.48 0.80 4.71
CA ARG A 126 -11.90 0.75 4.33
C ARG A 126 -12.16 -0.32 3.29
N LEU A 127 -11.59 -0.13 2.10
CA LEU A 127 -11.78 -1.02 0.95
C LEU A 127 -10.50 -1.17 0.16
N CYS A 128 -10.40 -2.31 -0.52
CA CYS A 128 -9.50 -2.55 -1.63
C CYS A 128 -10.34 -2.86 -2.87
N LEU A 129 -9.79 -2.57 -4.04
CA LEU A 129 -10.39 -2.92 -5.33
C LEU A 129 -9.57 -4.02 -5.97
N VAL A 130 -10.24 -5.10 -6.37
CA VAL A 130 -9.64 -6.21 -7.10
C VAL A 130 -10.21 -6.23 -8.51
N VAL A 131 -9.33 -6.15 -9.50
CA VAL A 131 -9.69 -6.25 -10.92
C VAL A 131 -8.96 -7.44 -11.53
N PRO A 132 -9.66 -8.54 -11.84
CA PRO A 132 -9.04 -9.68 -12.50
C PRO A 132 -8.81 -9.38 -13.98
N PHE A 133 -7.69 -9.87 -14.52
CA PHE A 133 -7.36 -9.81 -15.94
C PHE A 133 -7.09 -11.22 -16.46
N GLY A 134 -7.44 -11.45 -17.73
CA GLY A 134 -7.19 -12.69 -18.44
C GLY A 134 -8.47 -13.40 -18.89
N ASP A 135 -8.27 -14.51 -19.60
CA ASP A 135 -9.34 -15.41 -20.00
C ASP A 135 -9.54 -16.44 -18.89
N TYR A 136 -10.63 -16.27 -18.12
CA TYR A 136 -10.96 -17.09 -16.95
C TYR A 136 -12.28 -17.83 -17.12
#